data_AF-A0AAN8PJN4-F1
#
_entry.id   AF-A0AAN8PJN4-F1
#
_cell.length_a   1.000
_cell.length_b   1.000
_cell.length_c   1.000
_cell.angle_alpha   90.00
_cell.angle_beta   90.00
_cell.angle_gamma   90.00
#
_symmetry.space_group_name_H-M   'P 1'
#
loop_
_entity.id
_entity.type
_entity.pdbx_description
1 polymer ?
#
loop_
_entity_poly.entity_id
_entity_poly.type
_entity_poly.pdbx_seq_one_letter_code
_entity_poly.pdbx_strand_id
1 'polypeptide(L)'
;MEILRKRLLSVSSSSPEKIKKSKGVSLSGDPDTVFAEEDTMDSTMTQPGGKNFIDQMIIAMQDERVVKTMAIAVADLVGSKLKEHIRCLENRVVQLENEVKEKNSEMTHIYDRLDELEQYGRREGIRISGVVETEGESTDDLVVTIGQHIGVKISKNDLNRSHRVGHPEKYNATQNPRPIIVRFKGYYTKRDFVKNASNLQAIKQSNATDVLKKHPLSINDDLTKTRAELAYKVRKMCREKKFDKTWVRDGIIFVKTATGRVVLIKSQSEFQSLVEDTSLKLTTSREPNQHSAEINQSINESFVDLSP
;
A
#
# COMPACT_ATOMS: atom_id res chain seq x y z
N MET A 1 -4.64 7.62 -13.68
CA MET A 1 -4.44 8.76 -12.76
C MET A 1 -5.71 9.60 -12.54
N GLU A 2 -6.73 9.49 -13.41
CA GLU A 2 -8.03 10.19 -13.24
C GLU A 2 -8.94 9.66 -12.09
N ILE A 3 -8.82 8.38 -11.72
CA ILE A 3 -9.73 7.73 -10.77
C ILE A 3 -9.37 8.05 -9.30
N LEU A 4 -8.09 8.37 -9.02
CA LEU A 4 -7.63 8.74 -7.67
C LEU A 4 -7.99 10.19 -7.30
N ARG A 5 -8.22 11.07 -8.29
CA ARG A 5 -8.61 12.47 -8.05
C ARG A 5 -10.08 12.63 -7.63
N LYS A 6 -10.97 11.73 -8.06
CA LYS A 6 -12.41 11.78 -7.74
C LYS A 6 -12.77 11.32 -6.31
N ARG A 7 -11.88 10.60 -5.62
CA ARG A 7 -12.15 10.09 -4.26
C ARG A 7 -11.77 11.07 -3.14
N LEU A 8 -10.96 12.09 -3.46
CA LEU A 8 -10.58 13.15 -2.54
C LEU A 8 -11.62 14.28 -2.44
N LEU A 9 -12.58 14.35 -3.39
CA LEU A 9 -13.59 15.41 -3.44
C LEU A 9 -14.93 15.02 -2.78
N SER A 10 -15.10 13.79 -2.28
CA SER A 10 -16.38 13.32 -1.70
C SER A 10 -16.42 13.33 -0.17
N VAL A 11 -15.36 13.77 0.52
CA VAL A 11 -15.31 13.80 2.01
C VAL A 11 -15.59 15.21 2.55
N SER A 12 -15.63 16.24 1.71
CA SER A 12 -15.90 17.62 2.10
C SER A 12 -17.37 18.01 1.87
N SER A 13 -18.31 17.40 2.61
CA SER A 13 -19.64 18.01 2.81
C SER A 13 -20.31 17.51 4.08
N SER A 14 -20.10 18.26 5.18
CA SER A 14 -21.10 18.38 6.25
C SER A 14 -20.97 19.77 6.88
N SER A 15 -22.11 20.44 6.96
CA SER A 15 -22.31 21.85 7.33
C SER A 15 -21.96 22.16 8.80
N PRO A 16 -21.76 23.45 9.14
CA PRO A 16 -21.25 23.88 10.44
C PRO A 16 -22.37 24.26 11.42
N GLU A 17 -22.30 23.79 12.67
CA GLU A 17 -23.10 24.31 13.78
C GLU A 17 -22.22 24.86 14.92
N LYS A 18 -22.27 26.20 15.04
CA LYS A 18 -22.16 27.10 16.20
C LYS A 18 -21.32 26.68 17.42
N ILE A 19 -20.17 27.35 17.60
CA ILE A 19 -19.62 27.68 18.93
C ILE A 19 -19.27 29.18 18.98
N LYS A 20 -19.58 29.79 20.13
CA LYS A 20 -19.79 31.21 20.44
C LYS A 20 -18.53 32.09 20.27
N LYS A 21 -18.69 33.27 19.67
CA LYS A 21 -17.70 34.36 19.67
C LYS A 21 -17.78 35.15 20.99
N SER A 22 -16.65 35.32 21.68
CA SER A 22 -16.47 36.37 22.69
C SER A 22 -15.53 37.46 22.18
N LYS A 23 -16.15 38.62 21.93
CA LYS A 23 -15.67 40.03 21.95
C LYS A 23 -14.16 40.30 21.77
N GLY A 24 -13.81 40.76 20.56
CA GLY A 24 -12.76 41.76 20.35
C GLY A 24 -13.43 43.10 20.04
N VAL A 25 -13.09 44.14 20.81
CA VAL A 25 -13.57 45.51 20.63
C VAL A 25 -12.68 46.19 19.60
N SER A 26 -13.29 46.68 18.52
CA SER A 26 -12.72 47.66 17.60
C SER A 26 -13.45 48.98 17.79
N LEU A 27 -12.70 50.07 17.99
CA LEU A 27 -13.23 51.42 17.89
C LEU A 27 -12.40 52.18 16.84
N SER A 28 -12.98 52.29 15.65
CA SER A 28 -12.75 53.39 14.70
C SER A 28 -13.93 54.34 14.86
N GLY A 29 -13.66 55.63 15.07
CA GLY A 29 -14.68 56.68 15.14
C GLY A 29 -14.11 57.97 14.59
N ASP A 30 -14.61 58.34 13.42
CA ASP A 30 -14.46 59.63 12.73
C ASP A 30 -15.55 60.63 13.22
N PRO A 31 -15.52 61.92 12.79
CA PRO A 31 -15.53 63.12 13.65
C PRO A 31 -16.90 63.81 13.83
N ASP A 32 -16.84 64.98 14.51
CA ASP A 32 -17.90 65.99 14.74
C ASP A 32 -18.86 65.64 15.90
N THR A 33 -19.23 66.51 16.85
CA THR A 33 -19.47 67.96 16.79
C THR A 33 -19.62 68.54 18.22
N VAL A 34 -19.37 69.86 18.35
CA VAL A 34 -19.81 70.82 19.41
C VAL A 34 -19.05 70.86 20.74
N PHE A 35 -18.17 71.85 20.91
CA PHE A 35 -18.47 73.08 21.66
C PHE A 35 -17.59 74.23 21.13
N ALA A 36 -18.24 75.34 20.85
CA ALA A 36 -17.67 76.59 20.42
C ALA A 36 -17.45 77.53 21.63
N GLU A 37 -16.63 78.54 21.37
CA GLU A 37 -16.48 79.81 22.09
C GLU A 37 -15.68 79.77 23.40
N GLU A 38 -14.43 80.25 23.37
CA GLU A 38 -13.98 81.65 23.43
C GLU A 38 -13.71 82.04 24.89
N ASP A 39 -12.43 82.04 25.27
CA ASP A 39 -11.92 83.00 26.24
C ASP A 39 -10.45 83.25 25.94
N THR A 40 -10.22 84.42 25.36
CA THR A 40 -8.95 85.11 25.24
C THR A 40 -8.44 85.45 26.64
N MET A 41 -7.35 84.82 27.06
CA MET A 41 -6.43 85.42 28.02
C MET A 41 -4.99 85.29 27.51
N ASP A 42 -4.55 86.38 26.89
CA ASP A 42 -3.15 86.74 26.75
C ASP A 42 -2.59 87.02 28.15
N SER A 43 -1.61 86.22 28.59
CA SER A 43 -0.45 86.71 29.33
C SER A 43 0.48 85.56 29.67
N THR A 44 1.67 85.64 29.05
CA THR A 44 2.99 85.35 29.61
C THR A 44 3.21 84.01 30.36
N MET A 45 4.12 83.20 29.81
CA MET A 45 5.22 82.48 30.49
C MET A 45 5.50 81.14 29.80
N THR A 46 6.26 81.19 28.70
CA THR A 46 6.94 80.02 28.15
C THR A 46 7.97 79.52 29.16
N GLN A 47 7.63 78.48 29.94
CA GLN A 47 8.57 77.71 30.74
C GLN A 47 9.37 76.77 29.81
N PRO A 48 10.71 76.89 29.70
CA PRO A 48 11.51 76.12 28.76
C PRO A 48 11.88 74.75 29.37
N GLY A 49 10.90 73.89 29.67
CA GLY A 49 11.15 72.63 30.37
C GLY A 49 10.52 71.37 29.76
N GLY A 50 9.25 71.43 29.38
CA GLY A 50 8.48 70.23 29.00
C GLY A 50 8.71 69.74 27.57
N LYS A 51 8.79 70.65 26.60
CA LYS A 51 9.07 70.31 25.19
C LYS A 51 10.47 69.75 25.01
N ASN A 52 11.44 70.36 25.70
CA ASN A 52 12.84 69.97 25.66
C ASN A 52 13.10 68.55 26.17
N PHE A 53 12.37 68.06 27.18
CA PHE A 53 12.57 66.71 27.70
C PHE A 53 12.07 65.62 26.73
N ILE A 54 10.89 65.82 26.15
CA ILE A 54 10.32 64.90 25.16
C ILE A 54 11.18 64.92 23.88
N ASP A 55 11.58 66.10 23.42
CA ASP A 55 12.47 66.24 22.25
C ASP A 55 13.84 65.61 22.50
N GLN A 56 14.41 65.76 23.70
CA GLN A 56 15.65 65.10 24.11
C GLN A 56 15.50 63.57 24.18
N MET A 57 14.37 63.06 24.66
CA MET A 57 14.09 61.61 24.63
C MET A 57 13.96 61.10 23.19
N ILE A 58 13.30 61.84 22.29
CA ILE A 58 13.17 61.46 20.88
C ILE A 58 14.56 61.41 20.22
N ILE A 59 15.41 62.42 20.46
CA ILE A 59 16.79 62.44 19.95
C ILE A 59 17.60 61.27 20.50
N ALA A 60 17.48 60.97 21.80
CA ALA A 60 18.17 59.84 22.43
C ALA A 60 17.68 58.47 21.91
N MET A 61 16.41 58.34 21.56
CA MET A 61 15.85 57.14 20.92
C MET A 61 16.23 57.00 19.44
N GLN A 62 16.58 58.11 18.78
CA GLN A 62 17.12 58.13 17.41
C GLN A 62 18.64 57.91 17.36
N ASP A 63 19.33 57.90 18.50
CA ASP A 63 20.75 57.55 18.56
C ASP A 63 20.93 56.15 17.98
N GLU A 64 21.78 56.07 16.97
CA GLU A 64 22.11 54.84 16.23
C GLU A 64 22.48 53.68 17.18
N ARG A 65 23.15 53.99 18.31
CA ARG A 65 23.53 52.98 19.30
C ARG A 65 22.31 52.38 19.98
N VAL A 66 21.34 53.21 20.37
CA VAL A 66 20.12 52.78 21.06
C VAL A 66 19.23 51.98 20.11
N VAL A 67 19.04 52.45 18.88
CA VAL A 67 18.30 51.72 17.84
C VAL A 67 18.94 50.37 17.56
N LYS A 68 20.27 50.30 17.46
CA LYS A 68 21.00 49.05 17.23
C LYS A 68 20.87 48.08 18.40
N THR A 69 20.98 48.55 19.65
CA THR A 69 20.78 47.71 20.84
C THR A 69 19.34 47.21 20.94
N MET A 70 18.34 48.04 20.65
CA MET A 70 16.94 47.62 20.61
C MET A 70 16.68 46.60 19.50
N ALA A 71 17.24 46.81 18.30
CA ALA A 71 17.12 45.87 17.19
C ALA A 71 17.72 44.50 17.52
N ILE A 72 18.88 44.47 18.19
CA ILE A 72 19.50 43.22 18.67
C ILE A 72 18.59 42.54 19.71
N ALA A 73 18.11 43.28 20.72
CA ALA A 73 17.24 42.73 21.76
C ALA A 73 15.93 42.16 21.19
N VAL A 74 15.33 42.84 20.21
CA VAL A 74 14.13 42.35 19.51
C VAL A 74 14.46 41.14 18.63
N ALA A 75 15.58 41.16 17.90
CA ALA A 75 16.01 40.04 17.07
C ALA A 75 16.30 38.79 17.92
N ASP A 76 16.89 38.94 19.10
CA ASP A 76 17.16 37.84 20.03
C ASP A 76 15.87 37.28 20.64
N LEU A 77 14.93 38.15 21.04
CA LEU A 77 13.65 37.72 21.60
C LEU A 77 12.78 37.01 20.54
N VAL A 78 12.64 37.62 19.36
CA VAL A 78 11.88 37.02 18.25
C VAL A 78 12.58 35.77 17.73
N GLY A 79 13.91 35.82 17.58
CA GLY A 79 14.72 34.70 17.12
C GLY A 79 14.68 33.51 18.07
N SER A 80 14.73 33.75 19.38
CA SER A 80 14.59 32.68 20.40
C SER A 80 13.19 32.06 20.38
N LYS A 81 12.12 32.88 20.36
CA LYS A 81 10.75 32.38 20.28
C LYS A 81 10.46 31.61 19.00
N LEU A 82 10.96 32.09 17.86
CA LEU A 82 10.81 31.41 16.59
C LEU A 82 11.59 30.08 16.56
N LYS A 83 12.82 30.04 17.08
CA LYS A 83 13.59 28.79 17.22
C LYS A 83 12.89 27.77 18.12
N GLU A 84 12.32 28.21 19.24
CA GLU A 84 11.52 27.35 20.12
C GLU A 84 10.31 26.77 19.38
N HIS A 85 9.55 27.62 18.67
CA HIS A 85 8.39 27.17 17.89
C HIS A 85 8.77 26.20 16.78
N ILE A 86 9.85 26.46 16.04
CA ILE A 86 10.36 25.54 15.00
C ILE A 86 10.72 24.20 15.63
N ARG A 87 11.46 24.19 16.74
CA ARG A 87 11.81 22.95 17.45
C ARG A 87 10.58 22.18 17.93
N CYS A 88 9.58 22.88 18.46
CA CYS A 88 8.31 22.26 18.86
C CYS A 88 7.57 21.64 17.67
N LEU A 89 7.54 22.34 16.53
CA LEU A 89 6.92 21.83 15.30
C LEU A 89 7.69 20.62 14.74
N GLU A 90 9.02 20.67 14.70
CA GLU A 90 9.87 19.55 14.28
C GLU A 90 9.61 18.31 15.14
N ASN A 91 9.58 18.47 16.47
CA ASN A 91 9.25 17.38 17.39
C ASN A 91 7.84 16.83 17.13
N ARG A 92 6.87 17.70 16.86
CA ARG A 92 5.49 17.28 16.56
C ARG A 92 5.41 16.52 15.24
N VAL A 93 6.16 16.94 14.21
CA VAL A 93 6.25 16.23 12.93
C VAL A 93 6.81 14.83 13.15
N VAL A 94 7.94 14.69 13.85
CA VAL A 94 8.54 13.38 14.15
C VAL A 94 7.58 12.49 14.94
N GLN A 95 6.88 13.05 15.94
CA GLN A 95 5.89 12.30 16.70
C GLN A 95 4.76 11.80 15.79
N LEU A 96 4.19 12.67 14.95
CA LEU A 96 3.10 12.30 14.05
C LEU A 96 3.56 11.26 13.00
N GLU A 97 4.78 11.38 12.48
CA GLU A 97 5.36 10.39 11.57
C GLU A 97 5.48 9.01 12.22
N ASN A 98 5.92 8.96 13.48
CA ASN A 98 5.99 7.72 14.25
C ASN A 98 4.60 7.12 14.51
N GLU A 99 3.63 7.95 14.93
CA GLU A 99 2.24 7.50 15.14
C GLU A 99 1.62 6.96 13.84
N VAL A 100 1.84 7.65 12.71
CA VAL A 100 1.38 7.18 11.39
C VAL A 100 2.02 5.86 11.01
N LYS A 101 3.33 5.70 11.25
CA LYS A 101 4.04 4.45 10.98
C LYS A 101 3.52 3.29 11.82
N GLU A 102 3.31 3.52 13.12
CA GLU A 102 2.76 2.54 14.04
C GLU A 102 1.34 2.13 13.62
N LYS A 103 0.46 3.10 13.38
CA LYS A 103 -0.92 2.85 12.93
C LYS A 103 -0.98 2.09 11.61
N ASN A 104 -0.11 2.41 10.65
CA ASN A 104 -0.02 1.68 9.39
C ASN A 104 0.44 0.23 9.59
N SER A 105 1.34 -0.01 10.54
CA SER A 105 1.80 -1.36 10.88
C SER A 105 0.69 -2.19 11.54
N GLU A 106 -0.05 -1.60 12.49
CA GLU A 106 -1.24 -2.23 13.10
C GLU A 106 -2.29 -2.56 12.05
N MET A 107 -2.57 -1.60 11.16
CA MET A 107 -3.56 -1.77 10.11
C MET A 107 -3.17 -2.90 9.14
N THR A 108 -1.90 -3.00 8.78
CA THR A 108 -1.37 -4.11 7.97
C THR A 108 -1.57 -5.44 8.69
N HIS A 109 -1.24 -5.51 9.98
CA HIS A 109 -1.41 -6.73 10.78
C HIS A 109 -2.88 -7.16 10.87
N ILE A 110 -3.80 -6.22 11.07
CA ILE A 110 -5.25 -6.48 11.11
C ILE A 110 -5.73 -7.02 9.76
N TYR A 111 -5.31 -6.41 8.65
CA TYR A 111 -5.70 -6.89 7.31
C TYR A 111 -5.16 -8.29 7.01
N ASP A 112 -3.90 -8.58 7.39
CA ASP A 112 -3.32 -9.92 7.22
C ASP A 112 -4.10 -10.96 8.04
N ARG A 113 -4.48 -10.63 9.28
CA ARG A 113 -5.28 -11.52 10.12
C ARG A 113 -6.68 -11.73 9.59
N LEU A 114 -7.31 -10.68 9.05
CA LEU A 114 -8.62 -10.77 8.42
C LEU A 114 -8.57 -11.67 7.18
N ASP A 115 -7.57 -11.51 6.32
CA ASP A 115 -7.36 -12.38 5.15
C ASP A 115 -7.12 -13.84 5.56
N GLU A 116 -6.35 -14.09 6.62
CA GLU A 116 -6.13 -15.43 7.15
C GLU A 116 -7.43 -16.10 7.60
N LEU A 117 -8.27 -15.39 8.36
CA LEU A 117 -9.57 -15.89 8.81
C LEU A 117 -10.53 -16.13 7.64
N GLU A 118 -10.56 -15.20 6.67
CA GLU A 118 -11.38 -15.35 5.47
C GLU A 118 -10.93 -16.57 4.65
N GLN A 119 -9.62 -16.74 4.45
CA GLN A 119 -9.08 -17.89 3.73
C GLN A 119 -9.32 -19.21 4.47
N TYR A 120 -9.27 -19.21 5.81
CA TYR A 120 -9.63 -20.37 6.62
C TYR A 120 -11.09 -20.78 6.40
N GLY A 121 -12.00 -19.81 6.30
CA GLY A 121 -13.40 -20.05 5.96
C GLY A 121 -13.63 -20.63 4.57
N ARG A 122 -12.66 -20.47 3.65
CA ARG A 122 -12.67 -21.00 2.28
C ARG A 122 -11.92 -22.32 2.12
N ARG A 123 -11.44 -22.95 3.21
CA ARG A 123 -10.59 -24.15 3.14
C ARG A 123 -11.26 -25.36 2.46
N GLU A 124 -12.58 -25.50 2.56
CA GLU A 124 -13.35 -26.53 1.83
C GLU A 124 -13.84 -26.05 0.45
N GLY A 125 -13.38 -24.88 0.00
CA GLY A 125 -13.76 -24.26 -1.26
C GLY A 125 -12.77 -24.55 -2.38
N ILE A 126 -13.29 -24.81 -3.58
CA ILE A 126 -12.52 -24.82 -4.82
C ILE A 126 -13.18 -23.93 -5.86
N ARG A 127 -12.39 -23.56 -6.85
CA ARG A 127 -12.83 -22.84 -8.03
C ARG A 127 -12.50 -23.64 -9.28
N ILE A 128 -13.53 -23.87 -10.10
CA ILE A 128 -13.44 -24.58 -11.37
C ILE A 128 -13.67 -23.57 -12.49
N SER A 129 -12.72 -23.45 -13.41
CA SER A 129 -12.77 -22.52 -14.55
C SER A 129 -12.74 -23.30 -15.86
N GLY A 130 -13.43 -22.79 -16.90
CA GLY A 130 -13.42 -23.39 -18.24
C GLY A 130 -14.53 -24.43 -18.49
N VAL A 131 -15.58 -24.45 -17.66
CA VAL A 131 -16.79 -25.24 -17.91
C VAL A 131 -17.75 -24.38 -18.71
N VAL A 132 -18.13 -24.79 -19.92
CA VAL A 132 -19.11 -24.06 -20.76
C VAL A 132 -20.42 -23.88 -20.00
N GLU A 133 -21.07 -22.71 -20.14
CA GLU A 133 -22.37 -22.45 -19.52
C GLU A 133 -23.50 -22.93 -20.44
N THR A 134 -24.44 -23.70 -19.88
CA THR A 134 -25.70 -24.06 -20.56
C THR A 134 -26.91 -23.59 -19.77
N GLU A 135 -27.99 -23.27 -20.46
CA GLU A 135 -29.24 -22.86 -19.81
C GLU A 135 -29.83 -24.02 -18.99
N GLY A 136 -30.30 -23.74 -17.78
CA GLY A 136 -30.83 -24.75 -16.87
C GLY A 136 -29.79 -25.74 -16.32
N GLU A 137 -28.49 -25.41 -16.38
CA GLU A 137 -27.44 -26.30 -15.87
C GLU A 137 -27.52 -26.48 -14.35
N SER A 138 -27.23 -27.70 -13.90
CA SER A 138 -27.01 -28.02 -12.50
C SER A 138 -25.52 -28.05 -12.22
N THR A 139 -25.03 -27.06 -11.46
CA THR A 139 -23.61 -27.00 -11.09
C THR A 139 -23.16 -28.18 -10.24
N ASP A 140 -24.06 -28.77 -9.45
CA ASP A 140 -23.76 -29.97 -8.66
C ASP A 140 -23.50 -31.18 -9.57
N ASP A 141 -24.31 -31.37 -10.62
CA ASP A 141 -24.14 -32.46 -11.59
C ASP A 141 -22.84 -32.30 -12.39
N LEU A 142 -22.50 -31.07 -12.77
CA LEU A 142 -21.24 -30.76 -13.44
C LEU A 142 -20.04 -31.11 -12.56
N VAL A 143 -20.08 -30.77 -11.28
CA VAL A 143 -19.01 -31.06 -10.33
C VAL A 143 -18.86 -32.56 -10.11
N VAL A 144 -19.97 -33.29 -9.94
CA VAL A 144 -19.97 -34.76 -9.82
C VAL A 144 -19.37 -35.40 -11.07
N THR A 145 -19.79 -34.94 -12.25
CA THR A 145 -19.25 -35.40 -13.54
C THR A 145 -17.74 -35.17 -13.61
N ILE A 146 -17.25 -33.97 -13.27
CA ILE A 146 -15.82 -33.67 -13.23
C ILE A 146 -15.08 -34.58 -12.23
N GLY A 147 -15.68 -34.82 -11.06
CA GLY A 147 -15.15 -35.75 -10.05
C GLY A 147 -14.92 -37.15 -10.60
N GLN A 148 -15.93 -37.72 -11.26
CA GLN A 148 -15.83 -39.04 -11.89
C GLN A 148 -14.70 -39.09 -12.93
N HIS A 149 -14.61 -38.04 -13.74
CA HIS A 149 -13.59 -37.86 -14.78
C HIS A 149 -12.16 -37.84 -14.20
N ILE A 150 -11.94 -37.19 -13.06
CA ILE A 150 -10.63 -37.16 -12.39
C ILE A 150 -10.37 -38.38 -11.49
N GLY A 151 -11.32 -39.32 -11.40
CA GLY A 151 -11.19 -40.54 -10.59
C GLY A 151 -11.55 -40.35 -9.11
N VAL A 152 -12.32 -39.32 -8.76
CA VAL A 152 -12.80 -39.07 -7.39
C VAL A 152 -14.30 -39.36 -7.32
N LYS A 153 -14.67 -40.37 -6.53
CA LYS A 153 -16.08 -40.72 -6.30
C LYS A 153 -16.72 -39.70 -5.35
N ILE A 154 -17.57 -38.83 -5.90
CA ILE A 154 -18.35 -37.87 -5.14
C ILE A 154 -19.82 -37.92 -5.54
N SER A 155 -20.69 -37.57 -4.60
CA SER A 155 -22.12 -37.42 -4.79
C SER A 155 -22.55 -35.98 -4.48
N LYS A 156 -23.79 -35.61 -4.85
CA LYS A 156 -24.36 -34.30 -4.49
C LYS A 156 -24.37 -34.09 -2.97
N ASN A 157 -24.51 -35.16 -2.19
CA ASN A 157 -24.52 -35.10 -0.73
C ASN A 157 -23.16 -34.73 -0.13
N ASP A 158 -22.06 -34.83 -0.89
CA ASP A 158 -20.72 -34.42 -0.43
C ASP A 158 -20.48 -32.92 -0.65
N LEU A 159 -21.36 -32.26 -1.40
CA LEU A 159 -21.33 -30.83 -1.67
C LEU A 159 -22.21 -30.09 -0.66
N ASN A 160 -21.75 -28.93 -0.21
CA ASN A 160 -22.53 -28.01 0.60
C ASN A 160 -23.27 -27.02 -0.31
N ARG A 161 -22.54 -26.38 -1.24
CA ARG A 161 -23.09 -25.47 -2.24
C ARG A 161 -22.18 -25.40 -3.45
N SER A 162 -22.76 -25.35 -4.64
CA SER A 162 -22.07 -24.97 -5.87
C SER A 162 -22.86 -23.89 -6.61
N HIS A 163 -22.17 -22.98 -7.28
CA HIS A 163 -22.79 -21.95 -8.13
C HIS A 163 -21.75 -21.26 -9.02
N ARG A 164 -22.20 -20.68 -10.14
CA ARG A 164 -21.39 -19.79 -10.97
C ARG A 164 -21.13 -18.47 -10.26
N VAL A 165 -19.95 -17.90 -10.46
CA VAL A 165 -19.59 -16.57 -9.96
C VAL A 165 -19.03 -15.69 -11.06
N GLY A 166 -19.32 -14.39 -10.97
CA GLY A 166 -18.96 -13.41 -11.99
C GLY A 166 -20.20 -12.80 -12.63
N HIS A 167 -20.03 -11.61 -13.20
CA HIS A 167 -21.12 -10.85 -13.77
C HIS A 167 -21.39 -11.30 -15.21
N PRO A 168 -22.61 -11.71 -15.59
CA PRO A 168 -22.90 -12.30 -16.90
C PRO A 168 -22.34 -11.50 -18.08
N GLU A 169 -22.42 -10.17 -18.03
CA GLU A 169 -21.95 -9.26 -19.09
C GLU A 169 -20.44 -9.34 -19.38
N LYS A 170 -19.64 -9.77 -18.40
CA LYS A 170 -18.17 -9.85 -18.52
C LYS A 170 -17.69 -11.20 -19.04
N TYR A 171 -18.59 -12.17 -19.16
CA TYR A 171 -18.28 -13.54 -19.51
C TYR A 171 -19.03 -13.94 -20.77
N ASN A 172 -18.41 -14.80 -21.56
CA ASN A 172 -19.04 -15.41 -22.71
C ASN A 172 -19.25 -16.88 -22.38
N ALA A 173 -20.50 -17.32 -22.40
CA ALA A 173 -20.91 -18.69 -22.03
C ALA A 173 -20.04 -19.79 -22.66
N THR A 174 -19.55 -19.55 -23.88
CA THR A 174 -18.62 -20.45 -24.55
C THR A 174 -17.18 -20.00 -24.32
N GLN A 175 -16.76 -18.84 -24.82
CA GLN A 175 -15.33 -18.48 -24.91
C GLN A 175 -14.64 -18.16 -23.59
N ASN A 176 -15.37 -17.60 -22.63
CA ASN A 176 -14.87 -17.22 -21.32
C ASN A 176 -16.00 -17.42 -20.30
N PRO A 177 -16.29 -18.67 -19.92
CA PRO A 177 -17.42 -18.96 -19.04
C PRO A 177 -17.10 -18.56 -17.61
N ARG A 178 -18.14 -18.22 -16.84
CA ARG A 178 -18.06 -17.91 -15.41
C ARG A 178 -17.51 -19.11 -14.64
N PRO A 179 -16.53 -18.93 -13.75
CA PRO A 179 -16.07 -20.03 -12.92
C PRO A 179 -17.18 -20.52 -11.97
N ILE A 180 -17.13 -21.79 -11.62
CA ILE A 180 -17.97 -22.40 -10.58
C ILE A 180 -17.18 -22.37 -9.27
N ILE A 181 -17.76 -21.84 -8.19
CA ILE A 181 -17.26 -22.07 -6.83
C ILE A 181 -18.04 -23.25 -6.26
N VAL A 182 -17.30 -24.15 -5.61
CA VAL A 182 -17.86 -25.31 -4.94
C VAL A 182 -17.33 -25.35 -3.51
N ARG A 183 -18.22 -25.52 -2.55
CA ARG A 183 -17.86 -25.83 -1.17
C ARG A 183 -18.21 -27.29 -0.87
N PHE A 184 -17.22 -28.07 -0.45
CA PHE A 184 -17.42 -29.44 0.00
C PHE A 184 -17.82 -29.49 1.48
N LYS A 185 -18.47 -30.58 1.89
CA LYS A 185 -18.72 -30.85 3.32
C LYS A 185 -17.45 -31.29 4.05
N GLY A 186 -16.58 -32.04 3.37
CA GLY A 186 -15.36 -32.60 3.93
C GLY A 186 -14.10 -31.98 3.33
N TYR A 187 -13.14 -31.63 4.20
CA TYR A 187 -11.80 -31.20 3.79
C TYR A 187 -11.08 -32.27 2.95
N TYR A 188 -11.18 -33.54 3.33
CA TYR A 188 -10.51 -34.63 2.62
C TYR A 188 -11.05 -34.83 1.21
N THR A 189 -12.38 -34.74 1.01
CA THR A 189 -13.01 -34.79 -0.31
C THR A 189 -12.48 -33.68 -1.21
N LYS A 190 -12.44 -32.44 -0.70
CA LYS A 190 -11.85 -31.29 -1.40
C LYS A 190 -10.37 -31.54 -1.74
N ARG A 191 -9.59 -32.02 -0.79
CA ARG A 191 -8.15 -32.30 -0.97
C ARG A 191 -7.92 -33.34 -2.07
N ASP A 192 -8.68 -34.43 -2.04
CA ASP A 192 -8.55 -35.51 -3.01
C ASP A 192 -9.00 -35.04 -4.41
N PHE A 193 -10.02 -34.18 -4.49
CA PHE A 193 -10.44 -33.52 -5.72
C PHE A 193 -9.33 -32.65 -6.33
N VAL A 194 -8.69 -31.79 -5.54
CA VAL A 194 -7.57 -30.94 -6.00
C VAL A 194 -6.35 -31.78 -6.37
N LYS A 195 -6.03 -32.82 -5.57
CA LYS A 195 -4.89 -33.71 -5.84
C LYS A 195 -5.02 -34.42 -7.18
N ASN A 196 -6.22 -34.87 -7.54
CA ASN A 196 -6.49 -35.58 -8.79
C ASN A 196 -6.76 -34.63 -9.97
N ALA A 197 -6.74 -33.32 -9.78
CA ALA A 197 -6.98 -32.34 -10.84
C ALA A 197 -5.99 -32.45 -12.01
N SER A 198 -4.78 -32.98 -11.80
CA SER A 198 -3.82 -33.27 -12.89
C SER A 198 -4.37 -34.25 -13.92
N ASN A 199 -5.26 -35.16 -13.50
CA ASN A 199 -5.86 -36.15 -14.38
C ASN A 199 -6.74 -35.51 -15.46
N LEU A 200 -7.19 -34.26 -15.26
CA LEU A 200 -7.88 -33.49 -16.31
C LEU A 200 -7.06 -33.35 -17.59
N GLN A 201 -5.73 -33.32 -17.50
CA GLN A 201 -4.88 -33.21 -18.69
C GLN A 201 -4.93 -34.48 -19.54
N ALA A 202 -5.06 -35.66 -18.92
CA ALA A 202 -5.23 -36.92 -19.64
C ALA A 202 -6.58 -36.99 -20.36
N ILE A 203 -7.61 -36.31 -19.83
CA ILE A 203 -8.95 -36.27 -20.41
C ILE A 203 -9.00 -35.39 -21.65
N LYS A 204 -8.17 -34.34 -21.72
CA LYS A 204 -8.00 -33.55 -22.95
C LYS A 204 -7.45 -34.38 -24.11
N GLN A 205 -6.77 -35.50 -23.82
CA GLN A 205 -6.17 -36.39 -24.80
C GLN A 205 -7.07 -37.59 -25.14
N SER A 206 -8.09 -37.88 -24.33
CA SER A 206 -9.07 -38.94 -24.60
C SER A 206 -10.34 -38.36 -25.24
N ASN A 207 -11.07 -39.20 -25.99
CA ASN A 207 -12.31 -38.84 -26.69
C ASN A 207 -13.51 -38.58 -25.74
N ALA A 208 -13.30 -37.96 -24.58
CA ALA A 208 -14.37 -37.62 -23.64
C ALA A 208 -15.24 -36.47 -24.19
N THR A 209 -16.54 -36.55 -23.88
CA THR A 209 -17.66 -35.68 -24.35
C THR A 209 -17.35 -34.18 -24.56
N ASP A 210 -18.03 -33.57 -25.55
CA ASP A 210 -17.82 -32.20 -26.05
C ASP A 210 -17.81 -31.08 -25.00
N VAL A 211 -18.37 -31.32 -23.81
CA VAL A 211 -18.40 -30.39 -22.68
C VAL A 211 -17.00 -30.02 -22.19
N LEU A 212 -16.00 -30.91 -22.36
CA LEU A 212 -14.64 -30.74 -21.85
C LEU A 212 -13.61 -30.29 -22.93
N LYS A 213 -13.99 -30.23 -24.21
CA LYS A 213 -13.05 -30.00 -25.32
C LYS A 213 -12.77 -28.53 -25.65
N LYS A 214 -13.72 -27.62 -25.39
CA LYS A 214 -13.62 -26.24 -25.91
C LYS A 214 -12.67 -25.33 -25.10
N HIS A 215 -12.53 -25.54 -23.79
CA HIS A 215 -11.74 -24.66 -22.92
C HIS A 215 -10.81 -25.42 -21.98
N PRO A 216 -9.63 -24.87 -21.66
CA PRO A 216 -8.73 -25.49 -20.71
C PRO A 216 -9.36 -25.45 -19.31
N LEU A 217 -10.00 -26.56 -18.93
CA LEU A 217 -10.51 -26.77 -17.57
C LEU A 217 -9.37 -26.65 -16.56
N SER A 218 -9.61 -25.89 -15.49
CA SER A 218 -8.68 -25.70 -14.38
C SER A 218 -9.42 -25.78 -13.06
N ILE A 219 -8.84 -26.54 -12.12
CA ILE A 219 -9.32 -26.66 -10.74
C ILE A 219 -8.26 -26.01 -9.85
N ASN A 220 -8.66 -25.06 -9.01
CA ASN A 220 -7.79 -24.41 -8.04
C ASN A 220 -8.49 -24.29 -6.68
N ASP A 221 -7.74 -24.07 -5.61
CA ASP A 221 -8.30 -23.63 -4.33
C ASP A 221 -9.09 -22.33 -4.50
N ASP A 222 -10.17 -22.16 -3.73
CA ASP A 222 -10.87 -20.88 -3.68
C ASP A 222 -10.11 -19.89 -2.79
N LEU A 223 -9.29 -19.07 -3.44
CA LEU A 223 -8.45 -18.07 -2.80
C LEU A 223 -9.22 -16.78 -2.52
N THR A 224 -8.86 -16.07 -1.44
CA THR A 224 -9.20 -14.65 -1.29
C THR A 224 -8.67 -13.85 -2.47
N LYS A 225 -9.25 -12.67 -2.71
CA LYS A 225 -8.82 -11.81 -3.82
C LYS A 225 -7.32 -11.49 -3.73
N THR A 226 -6.87 -11.11 -2.54
CA THR A 226 -5.47 -10.77 -2.26
C THR A 226 -4.54 -11.95 -2.56
N ARG A 227 -4.87 -13.16 -2.10
CA ARG A 227 -4.07 -14.36 -2.38
C ARG A 227 -4.13 -14.81 -3.83
N ALA A 228 -5.26 -14.64 -4.50
CA ALA A 228 -5.37 -14.93 -5.92
C ALA A 228 -4.46 -14.01 -6.76
N GLU A 229 -4.44 -12.72 -6.45
CA GLU A 229 -3.53 -11.74 -7.05
C GLU A 229 -2.06 -12.08 -6.76
N LEU A 230 -1.75 -12.47 -5.53
CA LEU A 230 -0.41 -12.88 -5.13
C LEU A 230 0.05 -14.13 -5.89
N ALA A 231 -0.80 -15.16 -5.95
CA ALA A 231 -0.54 -16.37 -6.70
C ALA A 231 -0.34 -16.08 -8.21
N TYR A 232 -1.06 -15.10 -8.77
CA TYR A 232 -0.84 -14.66 -10.14
C TYR A 232 0.55 -14.02 -10.32
N LYS A 233 0.95 -13.10 -9.43
CA LYS A 233 2.28 -12.47 -9.45
C LYS A 233 3.40 -13.51 -9.35
N VAL A 234 3.27 -14.46 -8.42
CA VAL A 234 4.23 -15.56 -8.24
C VAL A 234 4.33 -16.44 -9.49
N ARG A 235 3.20 -16.85 -10.08
CA ARG A 235 3.19 -17.61 -11.34
C ARG A 235 3.82 -16.83 -12.50
N LYS A 236 3.65 -15.50 -12.53
CA LYS A 236 4.33 -14.64 -13.52
C LYS A 236 5.86 -14.70 -13.33
N MET A 237 6.35 -14.64 -12.12
CA MET A 237 7.78 -14.78 -11.82
C MET A 237 8.36 -16.16 -12.17
N CYS A 238 7.59 -17.24 -11.99
CA CYS A 238 7.99 -18.57 -12.50
C CYS A 238 8.11 -18.58 -14.04
N ARG A 239 7.20 -17.94 -14.77
CA ARG A 239 7.29 -17.81 -16.24
C ARG A 239 8.51 -17.00 -16.68
N GLU A 240 8.88 -15.99 -15.90
CA GLU A 240 10.11 -15.20 -16.07
C GLU A 240 11.39 -15.93 -15.61
N LYS A 241 11.29 -17.21 -15.22
CA LYS A 241 12.41 -18.05 -14.72
C LYS A 241 13.12 -17.50 -13.47
N LYS A 242 12.46 -16.64 -12.69
CA LYS A 242 12.98 -16.14 -11.40
C LYS A 242 12.78 -17.15 -10.27
N PHE A 243 11.73 -17.96 -10.37
CA PHE A 243 11.45 -19.08 -9.47
C PHE A 243 11.34 -20.36 -10.28
N ASP A 244 11.71 -21.49 -9.69
CA ASP A 244 11.68 -22.81 -10.34
C ASP A 244 10.23 -23.30 -10.50
N LYS A 245 9.48 -23.34 -9.39
CA LYS A 245 8.11 -23.85 -9.39
C LYS A 245 7.24 -23.15 -8.36
N THR A 246 5.93 -23.12 -8.60
CA THR A 246 4.94 -22.69 -7.61
C THR A 246 3.73 -23.61 -7.62
N TRP A 247 3.12 -23.79 -6.47
CA TRP A 247 1.82 -24.44 -6.31
C TRP A 247 1.07 -23.81 -5.14
N VAL A 248 -0.24 -24.03 -5.10
CA VAL A 248 -1.09 -23.59 -4.00
C VAL A 248 -1.64 -24.82 -3.30
N ARG A 249 -1.67 -24.79 -1.98
CA ARG A 249 -2.30 -25.84 -1.17
C ARG A 249 -2.93 -25.20 0.06
N ASP A 250 -4.22 -25.45 0.24
CA ASP A 250 -5.01 -24.97 1.38
C ASP A 250 -4.92 -23.45 1.56
N GLY A 251 -4.95 -22.75 0.42
CA GLY A 251 -4.85 -21.29 0.41
C GLY A 251 -3.44 -20.74 0.67
N ILE A 252 -2.43 -21.60 0.88
CA ILE A 252 -1.03 -21.19 1.05
C ILE A 252 -0.30 -21.33 -0.28
N ILE A 253 0.42 -20.28 -0.67
CA ILE A 253 1.22 -20.27 -1.90
C ILE A 253 2.63 -20.77 -1.56
N PHE A 254 3.07 -21.80 -2.25
CA PHE A 254 4.41 -22.35 -2.15
C PHE A 254 5.22 -21.94 -3.36
N VAL A 255 6.48 -21.57 -3.12
CA VAL A 255 7.45 -21.21 -4.15
C VAL A 255 8.72 -21.99 -3.91
N LYS A 256 9.15 -22.73 -4.93
CA LYS A 256 10.48 -23.33 -4.98
C LYS A 256 11.41 -22.34 -5.68
N THR A 257 12.42 -21.87 -4.96
CA THR A 257 13.45 -20.98 -5.48
C THR A 257 14.40 -21.74 -6.42
N ALA A 258 15.20 -21.01 -7.21
CA ALA A 258 16.24 -21.61 -8.05
C ALA A 258 17.27 -22.44 -7.24
N THR A 259 17.47 -22.10 -5.96
CA THR A 259 18.36 -22.84 -5.05
C THR A 259 17.74 -24.14 -4.52
N GLY A 260 16.50 -24.47 -4.91
CA GLY A 260 15.76 -25.64 -4.42
C GLY A 260 15.05 -25.45 -3.07
N ARG A 261 15.18 -24.28 -2.42
CA ARG A 261 14.48 -23.99 -1.16
C ARG A 261 13.00 -23.76 -1.43
N VAL A 262 12.14 -24.32 -0.58
CA VAL A 262 10.70 -24.05 -0.61
C VAL A 262 10.37 -22.97 0.40
N VAL A 263 9.73 -21.89 -0.06
CA VAL A 263 9.26 -20.76 0.74
C VAL A 263 7.74 -20.71 0.64
N LEU A 264 7.10 -20.42 1.77
CA LEU A 264 5.66 -20.20 1.88
C LEU A 264 5.38 -18.71 1.87
N ILE A 265 4.31 -18.32 1.18
CA ILE A 265 3.91 -16.93 1.01
C ILE A 265 2.44 -16.81 1.37
N LYS A 266 2.16 -16.03 2.40
CA LYS A 266 0.82 -15.73 2.91
C LYS A 266 0.45 -14.26 2.73
N SER A 267 1.42 -13.35 2.83
CA SER A 267 1.21 -11.91 2.72
C SER A 267 2.01 -11.27 1.59
N GLN A 268 1.63 -10.04 1.24
CA GLN A 268 2.35 -9.25 0.23
C GLN A 268 3.77 -8.87 0.71
N SER A 269 3.96 -8.69 2.02
CA SER A 269 5.26 -8.38 2.63
C SER A 269 6.25 -9.54 2.47
N GLU A 270 5.83 -10.78 2.76
CA GLU A 270 6.66 -11.97 2.57
C GLU A 270 7.08 -12.16 1.11
N PHE A 271 6.17 -11.88 0.17
CA PHE A 271 6.49 -11.91 -1.26
C PHE A 271 7.52 -10.85 -1.65
N GLN A 272 7.38 -9.63 -1.13
CA GLN A 272 8.30 -8.53 -1.42
C GLN A 272 9.72 -8.85 -0.92
N SER A 273 9.86 -9.31 0.33
CA SER A 273 11.16 -9.74 0.87
C SER A 273 11.79 -10.86 0.05
N LEU A 274 10.99 -11.84 -0.42
CA LEU A 274 11.51 -12.91 -1.27
C LEU A 274 12.01 -12.39 -2.63
N VAL A 275 11.33 -11.40 -3.22
CA VAL A 275 11.73 -10.79 -4.49
C VAL A 275 13.02 -9.98 -4.32
N GLU A 276 13.17 -9.26 -3.21
CA GLU A 276 14.39 -8.53 -2.85
C GLU A 276 15.58 -9.49 -2.68
N ASP A 277 15.41 -10.54 -1.88
CA ASP A 277 16.42 -11.60 -1.69
C ASP A 277 16.85 -12.26 -3.01
N THR A 278 15.89 -12.46 -3.93
CA THR A 278 16.18 -13.06 -5.23
C THR A 278 16.94 -12.07 -6.11
N SER A 279 16.58 -10.79 -6.08
CA SER A 279 17.24 -9.74 -6.86
C SER A 279 18.69 -9.52 -6.42
N LEU A 280 18.94 -9.51 -5.10
CA LEU A 280 20.28 -9.40 -4.52
C LEU A 280 21.19 -10.57 -4.93
N LYS A 281 20.66 -11.79 -4.99
CA LYS A 281 21.44 -12.97 -5.41
C LYS A 281 21.79 -12.96 -6.89
N LEU A 282 20.92 -12.44 -7.75
CA LEU A 282 21.23 -12.26 -9.17
C LEU A 282 22.32 -11.20 -9.39
N THR A 283 22.37 -10.14 -8.58
CA THR A 283 23.42 -9.11 -8.68
C THR A 283 24.77 -9.63 -8.20
N THR A 284 24.83 -10.38 -7.08
CA THR A 284 26.10 -10.95 -6.56
C THR A 284 26.68 -12.03 -7.47
N SER A 285 25.85 -12.75 -8.24
CA SER A 285 26.33 -13.74 -9.22
C SER A 285 26.86 -13.14 -10.54
N ARG A 286 26.75 -11.82 -10.74
CA ARG A 286 27.10 -11.12 -11.99
C ARG A 286 28.40 -10.32 -11.95
N GLU A 287 29.14 -10.32 -10.85
CA GLU A 287 30.50 -9.75 -10.85
C GLU A 287 31.52 -10.81 -11.29
N PRO A 288 32.09 -10.73 -12.51
CA PRO A 288 33.33 -11.43 -12.80
C PRO A 288 34.46 -10.75 -12.02
N ASN A 289 35.20 -11.59 -11.30
CA ASN A 289 36.34 -11.29 -10.47
C ASN A 289 37.47 -10.63 -11.30
N GLN A 290 37.38 -9.31 -11.56
CA GLN A 290 38.43 -8.54 -12.27
C GLN A 290 39.74 -8.49 -11.47
N HIS A 291 39.67 -8.65 -10.15
CA HIS A 291 40.84 -8.54 -9.28
C HIS A 291 41.75 -9.79 -9.30
N SER A 292 41.23 -10.96 -9.66
CA SER A 292 42.02 -12.19 -9.82
C SER A 292 42.75 -12.32 -11.17
N ALA A 293 42.41 -11.48 -12.15
CA ALA A 293 43.10 -11.46 -13.45
C ALA A 293 44.36 -10.58 -13.41
N GLU A 294 44.33 -9.45 -12.71
CA GLU A 294 45.48 -8.53 -12.63
C GLU A 294 46.65 -9.10 -11.81
N ILE A 295 46.36 -9.91 -10.77
CA ILE A 295 47.41 -10.54 -9.96
C ILE A 295 48.18 -11.61 -10.76
N ASN A 296 47.50 -12.36 -11.63
CA ASN A 296 48.14 -13.39 -12.46
C ASN A 296 48.90 -12.80 -13.66
N GLN A 297 48.54 -11.60 -14.11
CA GLN A 297 49.24 -10.91 -15.20
C GLN A 297 50.55 -10.26 -14.70
N SER A 298 50.57 -9.75 -13.46
CA SER A 298 51.78 -9.16 -12.86
C SER A 298 52.85 -10.19 -12.46
N ILE A 299 52.45 -11.44 -12.16
CA ILE A 299 53.38 -12.54 -11.85
C ILE A 299 54.05 -13.09 -13.13
N ASN A 300 53.38 -13.00 -14.29
CA ASN A 300 53.95 -13.49 -15.56
C ASN A 300 54.89 -12.48 -16.25
N GLU A 301 54.77 -11.18 -15.98
CA GLU A 301 55.67 -10.16 -16.55
C GLU A 301 56.99 -10.02 -15.77
N SER A 302 57.08 -10.58 -14.56
CA SER A 302 58.29 -10.55 -13.73
C SER A 302 59.22 -11.76 -13.92
N PHE A 303 58.88 -12.71 -14.82
CA PHE A 303 59.66 -13.94 -15.04
C PHE A 303 60.27 -14.07 -16.45
N VAL A 304 60.15 -13.05 -17.32
CA VAL A 304 60.68 -13.11 -18.70
C VAL A 304 62.08 -12.50 -18.85
N ASP A 305 62.56 -11.74 -17.87
CA ASP A 305 63.95 -11.26 -17.81
C ASP A 305 64.69 -12.04 -16.72
N LEU A 306 65.26 -13.20 -17.08
CA LEU A 306 66.49 -13.77 -16.52
C LEU A 306 66.62 -15.23 -17.00
N SER A 307 67.27 -15.42 -18.14
CA SER A 307 68.26 -16.49 -18.29
C SER A 307 69.14 -16.27 -19.53
N PRO A 308 70.38 -16.79 -19.51
CA PRO A 308 71.52 -16.29 -20.28
C PRO A 308 71.55 -16.74 -21.75
#